data_AF-A0A7C6GRW3-F1
#
_entry.id   AF-A0A7C6GRW3-F1
#
_cell.length_a   1.000
_cell.length_b   1.000
_cell.length_c   1.000
_cell.angle_alpha   90.00
_cell.angle_beta   90.00
_cell.angle_gamma   90.00
#
_symmetry.space_group_name_H-M   'P 1'
#
loop_
_entity.id
_entity.type
_entity.pdbx_description
1 polymer ?
#
loop_
_entity_poly.entity_id
_entity_poly.type
_entity_poly.pdbx_seq_one_letter_code
_entity_poly.pdbx_strand_id
1 'polypeptide(L)'
;MKNCVVNHIVWGQGKIQSLNERYIKVLFDNPEVGEKTFVYPDAFSKYIRYEDKEYQEQVENKLQQIRMEAEERAALEEKERRAAAEQRKNEKKLQSMKRRAIAYSRKRAERLRAKGSRTACGADMPEEAEDSDRNKSDHGKI
;
A
#
# COMPACT_ATOMS: atom_id res chain seq x y z
N MET A 1 -21.63 18.11 -35.86
CA MET A 1 -20.35 17.66 -35.28
C MET A 1 -19.43 18.87 -35.25
N LYS A 2 -19.09 19.38 -34.06
CA LYS A 2 -18.19 20.55 -33.98
C LYS A 2 -16.79 20.10 -34.40
N ASN A 3 -16.20 20.83 -35.32
CA ASN A 3 -14.83 20.66 -35.78
C ASN A 3 -13.89 21.06 -34.64
N CYS A 4 -13.63 20.16 -33.68
CA CYS A 4 -12.76 20.46 -32.56
C CYS A 4 -11.31 20.51 -33.06
N VAL A 5 -10.76 21.71 -33.05
CA VAL A 5 -9.38 21.97 -33.40
C VAL A 5 -8.53 21.87 -32.14
N VAL A 6 -7.40 21.20 -32.27
CA VAL A 6 -6.42 21.00 -31.19
C VAL A 6 -5.05 21.45 -31.66
N ASN A 7 -4.22 21.86 -30.71
CA ASN A 7 -2.84 22.21 -30.94
C ASN A 7 -1.92 21.23 -30.22
N HIS A 8 -1.00 20.61 -30.95
CA HIS A 8 0.03 19.72 -30.42
C HIS A 8 1.38 20.45 -30.33
N ILE A 9 2.10 20.27 -29.22
CA ILE A 9 3.35 21.02 -28.95
C ILE A 9 4.44 20.84 -30.03
N VAL A 10 4.48 19.70 -30.73
CA VAL A 10 5.48 19.41 -31.78
C VAL A 10 4.91 19.57 -33.19
N TRP A 11 3.63 19.25 -33.38
CA TRP A 11 3.03 19.06 -34.70
C TRP A 11 2.09 20.21 -35.10
N GLY A 12 1.85 21.15 -34.18
CA GLY A 12 1.01 22.31 -34.41
C GLY A 12 -0.47 21.95 -34.42
N GLN A 13 -1.22 22.71 -35.20
CA GLN A 13 -2.67 22.59 -35.31
C GLN A 13 -3.08 21.27 -35.98
N GLY A 14 -4.15 20.68 -35.47
CA GLY A 14 -4.74 19.47 -36.01
C GLY A 14 -6.21 19.38 -35.68
N LYS A 15 -6.93 18.57 -36.46
CA LYS A 15 -8.37 18.37 -36.34
C LYS A 15 -8.67 16.98 -35.83
N ILE A 16 -9.55 16.87 -34.85
CA ILE A 16 -9.99 15.56 -34.34
C ILE A 16 -10.86 14.89 -35.41
N GLN A 17 -10.43 13.72 -35.89
CA GLN A 17 -11.16 12.88 -36.82
C GLN A 17 -12.10 11.91 -36.09
N SER A 18 -11.64 11.34 -34.98
CA SER A 18 -12.41 10.39 -34.18
C SER A 18 -12.04 10.54 -32.71
N LEU A 19 -13.04 10.51 -31.84
CA LEU A 19 -12.88 10.59 -30.40
C LEU A 19 -13.59 9.40 -29.76
N ASN A 20 -12.82 8.56 -29.08
CA ASN A 20 -13.33 7.46 -28.25
C ASN A 20 -12.93 7.71 -26.79
N GLU A 21 -13.46 6.90 -25.87
CA GLU A 21 -13.16 7.02 -24.43
C GLU A 21 -11.71 6.68 -24.07
N ARG A 22 -11.03 5.86 -24.88
CA ARG A 22 -9.61 5.50 -24.66
C ARG A 22 -8.63 6.21 -25.57
N TYR A 23 -9.05 6.61 -26.77
CA TYR A 23 -8.15 7.12 -27.78
C TYR A 23 -8.80 8.22 -28.61
N ILE A 24 -7.99 9.19 -29.01
CA ILE A 24 -8.36 10.21 -29.99
C ILE A 24 -7.50 10.04 -31.25
N LYS A 25 -8.09 10.30 -32.40
CA LYS A 25 -7.40 10.40 -33.69
C LYS A 25 -7.40 11.84 -34.13
N VAL A 26 -6.21 12.39 -34.34
CA VAL A 26 -6.02 13.78 -34.78
C VAL A 26 -5.33 13.74 -36.13
N LEU A 27 -5.91 14.43 -37.11
CA LEU A 27 -5.29 14.71 -38.39
C LEU A 27 -4.58 16.05 -38.28
N PHE A 28 -3.26 16.06 -38.36
CA PHE A 28 -2.47 17.29 -38.33
C PHE A 28 -2.45 17.97 -39.68
N ASP A 29 -2.45 19.30 -39.67
CA ASP A 29 -2.37 20.09 -40.91
C ASP A 29 -0.98 20.00 -41.55
N ASN A 30 0.02 19.56 -40.79
CA ASN A 30 1.35 19.28 -41.31
C ASN A 30 1.35 18.02 -42.21
N PRO A 31 1.63 18.15 -43.52
CA PRO A 31 1.57 17.04 -44.47
C PRO A 31 2.59 15.93 -44.20
N GLU A 32 3.66 16.19 -43.45
CA GLU A 32 4.66 15.17 -43.08
C GLU A 32 4.21 14.27 -41.92
N VAL A 33 3.26 14.74 -41.09
CA VAL A 33 2.81 14.04 -39.88
C VAL A 33 1.60 13.16 -40.17
N GLY A 34 0.61 13.72 -40.88
CA GLY A 34 -0.66 13.06 -41.19
C GLY A 34 -1.53 12.78 -39.97
N GLU A 35 -2.20 11.62 -39.97
CA GLU A 35 -3.07 11.17 -38.87
C GLU A 35 -2.26 10.49 -37.76
N LYS A 36 -2.52 10.85 -36.50
CA LYS A 36 -1.95 10.20 -35.32
C LYS A 36 -3.03 9.86 -34.30
N THR A 37 -2.80 8.76 -33.59
CA THR A 37 -3.67 8.30 -32.50
C THR A 37 -2.98 8.54 -31.17
N PHE A 38 -3.73 9.06 -30.19
CA PHE A 38 -3.24 9.33 -28.85
C PHE A 38 -4.19 8.77 -27.80
N VAL A 39 -3.68 8.55 -26.58
CA VAL A 39 -4.47 8.07 -25.45
C VAL A 39 -5.30 9.21 -24.87
N TYR A 40 -6.60 8.98 -24.73
CA TYR A 40 -7.55 9.90 -24.09
C TYR A 40 -7.82 9.48 -22.64
N PRO A 41 -7.91 10.42 -21.69
CA PRO A 41 -7.64 11.85 -21.80
C PRO A 41 -6.16 12.23 -21.58
N ASP A 42 -5.27 11.27 -21.33
CA ASP A 42 -3.88 11.52 -20.89
C ASP A 42 -3.04 12.40 -21.84
N ALA A 43 -3.23 12.26 -23.15
CA ALA A 43 -2.50 13.06 -24.14
C ALA A 43 -2.76 14.58 -24.02
N PHE A 44 -3.92 14.98 -23.48
CA PHE A 44 -4.25 16.37 -23.22
C PHE A 44 -3.50 16.95 -22.01
N SER A 45 -2.85 16.12 -21.19
CA SER A 45 -2.10 16.62 -20.04
C SER A 45 -0.82 17.36 -20.42
N LYS A 46 -0.18 17.02 -21.53
CA LYS A 46 1.17 17.52 -21.85
C LYS A 46 1.35 17.88 -23.32
N TYR A 47 0.71 17.15 -24.21
CA TYR A 47 1.06 17.18 -25.62
C TYR A 47 0.02 17.91 -26.46
N ILE A 48 -1.25 17.85 -26.09
CA ILE A 48 -2.39 18.36 -26.87
C ILE A 48 -3.19 19.35 -26.03
N ARG A 49 -3.63 20.45 -26.64
CA ARG A 49 -4.57 21.40 -26.04
C ARG A 49 -5.71 21.68 -27.01
N TYR A 50 -6.93 21.80 -26.51
CA TYR A 50 -8.03 22.35 -27.29
C TYR A 50 -7.79 23.84 -27.52
N GLU A 51 -8.14 24.29 -28.71
CA GLU A 51 -8.19 25.73 -29.01
C GLU A 51 -9.36 26.39 -28.27
N ASP A 52 -10.46 25.65 -28.10
CA ASP A 52 -11.63 26.08 -27.35
C ASP A 52 -11.43 25.87 -25.84
N LYS A 53 -11.60 26.96 -25.09
CA LYS A 53 -11.41 26.99 -23.63
C LYS A 53 -12.40 26.11 -22.89
N GLU A 54 -13.65 26.02 -23.34
CA GLU A 54 -14.68 25.22 -22.67
C GLU A 54 -14.32 23.72 -22.71
N TYR A 55 -13.84 23.26 -23.86
CA TYR A 55 -13.40 21.87 -24.02
C TYR A 55 -12.09 21.59 -23.29
N GLN A 56 -11.17 22.56 -23.27
CA GLN A 56 -9.93 22.42 -22.50
C GLN A 56 -10.23 22.25 -21.00
N GLU A 57 -11.14 23.04 -20.46
CA GLU A 57 -11.54 22.96 -19.05
C GLU A 57 -12.24 21.63 -18.73
N GLN A 58 -13.14 21.16 -19.60
CA GLN A 58 -13.78 19.85 -19.42
C GLN A 58 -12.79 18.70 -19.37
N VAL A 59 -11.77 18.70 -20.25
CA VAL A 59 -10.77 17.64 -20.27
C VAL A 59 -9.80 17.74 -19.10
N GLU A 60 -9.43 18.95 -18.68
CA GLU A 60 -8.63 19.14 -17.47
C GLU A 60 -9.38 18.62 -16.23
N ASN A 61 -10.66 18.98 -16.07
CA ASN A 61 -11.49 18.47 -14.98
C ASN A 61 -11.59 16.94 -15.00
N LYS A 62 -11.75 16.34 -16.18
CA LYS A 62 -11.76 14.88 -16.33
C LYS A 62 -10.41 14.24 -15.97
N LEU A 63 -9.30 14.86 -16.36
CA LEU A 63 -7.96 14.42 -15.98
C LEU A 63 -7.73 14.51 -14.47
N GLN A 64 -8.15 15.60 -13.84
CA GLN A 64 -8.07 15.79 -12.39
C GLN A 64 -8.87 14.71 -11.66
N GLN A 65 -10.09 14.43 -12.10
CA GLN A 65 -10.92 13.39 -11.49
C GLN A 65 -10.28 11.99 -11.60
N ILE A 66 -9.75 11.63 -12.78
CA ILE A 66 -9.06 10.35 -12.96
C ILE A 66 -7.82 10.25 -12.06
N ARG A 67 -7.08 11.35 -11.89
CA ARG A 67 -5.91 11.39 -10.98
C ARG A 67 -6.33 11.16 -9.53
N MET A 68 -7.38 11.86 -9.08
CA MET A 68 -7.91 11.69 -7.72
C MET A 68 -8.38 10.26 -7.47
N GLU A 69 -9.14 9.67 -8.39
CA GLU A 69 -9.62 8.29 -8.25
C GLU A 69 -8.46 7.27 -8.25
N ALA A 70 -7.42 7.51 -9.05
CA ALA A 70 -6.22 6.68 -9.05
C ALA A 70 -5.44 6.79 -7.74
N GLU A 71 -5.31 8.00 -7.19
CA GLU A 71 -4.67 8.26 -5.90
C GLU A 71 -5.45 7.63 -4.74
N GLU A 72 -6.77 7.79 -4.70
CA GLU A 72 -7.62 7.18 -3.69
C GLU A 72 -7.52 5.65 -3.73
N ARG A 73 -7.56 5.06 -4.92
CA ARG A 73 -7.38 3.62 -5.11
C ARG A 73 -6.01 3.15 -4.61
N ALA A 74 -4.94 3.87 -4.95
CA ALA A 74 -3.60 3.55 -4.51
C ALA A 74 -3.46 3.67 -2.98
N ALA A 75 -4.08 4.69 -2.37
CA ALA A 75 -4.10 4.90 -0.93
C ALA A 75 -4.87 3.78 -0.20
N LEU A 76 -5.98 3.31 -0.77
CA LEU A 76 -6.74 2.19 -0.22
C LEU A 76 -5.94 0.88 -0.29
N GLU A 77 -5.32 0.59 -1.42
CA GLU A 77 -4.47 -0.61 -1.60
C GLU A 77 -3.26 -0.58 -0.65
N GLU A 78 -2.62 0.57 -0.48
CA GLU A 78 -1.55 0.80 0.50
C GLU A 78 -2.03 0.49 1.93
N LYS A 79 -3.21 0.98 2.31
CA LYS A 79 -3.80 0.79 3.64
C LYS A 79 -4.12 -0.68 3.90
N GLU A 80 -4.71 -1.38 2.94
CA GLU A 80 -4.99 -2.81 3.03
C GLU A 80 -3.70 -3.63 3.15
N ARG A 81 -2.68 -3.31 2.34
CA ARG A 81 -1.37 -3.97 2.40
C ARG A 81 -0.71 -3.78 3.77
N ARG A 82 -0.79 -2.58 4.35
CA ARG A 82 -0.27 -2.30 5.70
C ARG A 82 -1.03 -3.08 6.78
N ALA A 83 -2.36 -3.07 6.73
CA ALA A 83 -3.20 -3.81 7.69
C ALA A 83 -2.92 -5.32 7.64
N ALA A 84 -2.83 -5.91 6.44
CA ALA A 84 -2.51 -7.33 6.26
C ALA A 84 -1.10 -7.67 6.80
N ALA A 85 -0.11 -6.80 6.57
CA ALA A 85 1.24 -6.99 7.09
C ALA A 85 1.28 -6.92 8.63
N GLU A 86 0.50 -6.02 9.23
CA GLU A 86 0.40 -5.89 10.68
C GLU A 86 -0.30 -7.10 11.32
N GLN A 87 -1.42 -7.56 10.77
CA GLN A 87 -2.11 -8.76 11.22
C GLN A 87 -1.17 -9.98 11.19
N ARG A 88 -0.43 -10.16 10.09
CA ARG A 88 0.55 -11.25 9.96
C ARG A 88 1.66 -11.16 11.01
N LYS A 89 2.13 -9.94 11.34
CA LYS A 89 3.13 -9.73 12.40
C LYS A 89 2.56 -10.09 13.77
N ASN A 90 1.34 -9.65 14.07
CA ASN A 90 0.67 -9.91 15.34
C ASN A 90 0.36 -11.39 15.55
N GLU A 91 -0.09 -12.08 14.50
CA GLU A 91 -0.30 -13.53 14.53
C GLU A 91 0.99 -14.29 14.81
N LYS A 92 2.09 -13.95 14.11
CA LYS A 92 3.41 -14.56 14.37
C LYS A 92 3.89 -14.32 15.80
N LYS A 93 3.70 -13.10 16.34
CA LYS A 93 4.03 -12.78 17.74
C LYS A 93 3.20 -13.64 18.69
N LEU A 94 1.89 -13.74 18.47
CA LEU A 94 0.99 -14.54 19.31
C LEU A 94 1.35 -16.03 19.27
N GLN A 95 1.64 -16.59 18.09
CA GLN A 95 2.10 -17.96 17.95
C GLN A 95 3.43 -18.19 18.67
N SER A 96 4.39 -17.26 18.56
CA SER A 96 5.66 -17.33 19.29
C SER A 96 5.47 -17.32 20.81
N MET A 97 4.60 -16.43 21.32
CA MET A 97 4.26 -16.35 22.74
C MET A 97 3.61 -17.65 23.23
N LYS A 98 2.64 -18.20 22.48
CA LYS A 98 2.00 -19.49 22.81
C LYS A 98 3.03 -20.62 22.88
N ARG A 99 3.94 -20.71 21.90
CA ARG A 99 5.01 -21.72 21.88
C ARG A 99 5.95 -21.57 23.09
N ARG A 100 6.33 -20.34 23.44
CA ARG A 100 7.14 -20.05 24.63
C ARG A 100 6.42 -20.45 25.92
N ALA A 101 5.12 -20.15 26.06
CA ALA A 101 4.35 -20.50 27.25
C ALA A 101 4.24 -22.02 27.44
N ILE A 102 4.00 -22.76 26.34
CA ILE A 102 3.99 -24.24 26.36
C ILE A 102 5.36 -24.79 26.77
N ALA A 103 6.45 -24.28 26.18
CA ALA A 103 7.80 -24.71 26.53
C ALA A 103 8.14 -24.44 28.00
N TYR A 104 7.77 -23.26 28.50
CA TYR A 104 7.94 -22.89 29.91
C TYR A 104 7.16 -23.83 30.84
N SER A 105 5.89 -24.09 30.53
CA SER A 105 5.04 -25.01 31.30
C SER A 105 5.63 -26.42 31.36
N ARG A 106 6.09 -26.95 30.23
CA ARG A 106 6.78 -28.25 30.17
C ARG A 106 8.03 -28.29 31.05
N LYS A 107 8.91 -27.30 30.92
CA LYS A 107 10.15 -27.20 31.72
C LYS A 107 9.85 -27.08 33.21
N ARG A 108 8.79 -26.36 33.59
CA ARG A 108 8.34 -26.24 34.98
C ARG A 108 7.83 -27.58 35.51
N ALA A 109 7.01 -28.30 34.75
CA ALA A 109 6.51 -29.63 35.13
C ALA A 109 7.65 -30.65 35.31
N GLU A 110 8.66 -30.64 34.44
CA GLU A 110 9.86 -31.48 34.57
C GLU A 110 10.63 -31.16 35.87
N ARG A 111 10.83 -29.88 36.19
CA ARG A 111 11.48 -29.46 37.45
C ARG A 111 10.69 -29.92 38.67
N LEU A 112 9.37 -29.81 38.65
CA LEU A 112 8.51 -30.26 39.75
C LEU A 112 8.58 -31.78 39.93
N ARG A 113 8.59 -32.56 38.83
CA ARG A 113 8.78 -34.02 38.88
C ARG A 113 10.16 -34.39 39.44
N ALA A 114 11.22 -33.71 39.01
CA ALA A 114 12.57 -33.96 39.50
C ALA A 114 12.74 -33.59 40.99
N LYS A 115 12.05 -32.54 41.47
CA LYS A 115 12.02 -32.18 42.90
C LYS A 115 11.22 -33.19 43.73
N GLY A 116 10.06 -33.63 43.25
CA GLY A 116 9.24 -34.67 43.91
C GLY A 116 9.96 -36.03 44.01
N SER A 117 10.81 -36.36 43.04
CA SER A 117 11.68 -37.54 43.08
C SER A 117 12.80 -37.45 44.13
N ARG A 118 13.26 -36.24 44.48
CA ARG A 118 14.31 -36.03 45.50
C ARG A 118 13.76 -36.02 46.92
N THR A 119 12.52 -35.59 47.13
CA THR A 119 11.87 -35.56 48.45
C THR A 119 11.27 -36.91 48.89
N ALA A 120 11.28 -37.94 48.04
CA ALA A 120 10.85 -39.30 48.40
C ALA A 120 11.93 -40.11 49.15
N CYS A 121 13.17 -39.59 49.25
CA CYS A 121 14.23 -40.15 50.09
C CYS A 121 14.77 -39.08 51.05
N GLY A 122 14.31 -39.10 52.30
CA GLY A 122 14.91 -38.37 53.43
C GLY A 122 14.20 -37.07 53.80
N ALA A 123 13.89 -36.93 55.09
CA ALA A 123 13.17 -35.82 55.71
C ALA A 123 13.94 -34.48 55.75
N ASP A 124 13.17 -33.45 56.13
CA ASP A 124 13.52 -32.13 56.71
C ASP A 124 13.33 -30.84 55.85
N MET A 125 12.61 -29.91 56.47
CA MET A 125 12.09 -28.58 56.04
C MET A 125 13.14 -27.45 56.15
N PRO A 126 12.82 -26.17 55.88
CA PRO A 126 12.74 -25.48 54.58
C PRO A 126 13.78 -24.33 54.46
N GLU A 127 14.08 -23.83 53.26
CA GLU A 127 14.70 -22.49 53.15
C GLU A 127 14.18 -21.77 51.89
N GLU A 128 13.65 -20.57 52.13
CA GLU A 128 13.00 -19.72 51.15
C GLU A 128 14.01 -19.24 50.10
N ALA A 129 13.75 -19.56 48.83
CA ALA A 129 14.45 -18.93 47.73
C ALA A 129 13.61 -17.73 47.27
N GLU A 130 14.02 -16.55 47.69
CA GLU A 130 13.56 -15.27 47.16
C GLU A 130 13.76 -15.24 45.63
N ASP A 131 12.68 -15.36 44.86
CA ASP A 131 12.69 -15.09 43.42
C ASP A 131 12.78 -13.55 43.23
N SER A 132 14.00 -13.04 43.34
CA SER A 132 14.38 -11.68 42.95
C SER A 132 14.50 -11.56 41.43
N ASP A 133 13.39 -11.75 40.71
CA ASP A 133 13.37 -11.45 39.29
C ASP A 133 13.23 -9.92 39.10
N ARG A 134 14.39 -9.29 39.01
CA ARG A 134 14.59 -7.89 38.61
C ARG A 134 13.75 -7.58 37.38
N ASN A 135 12.66 -6.84 37.61
CA ASN A 135 11.96 -6.12 36.56
C ASN A 135 12.89 -4.99 36.06
N LYS A 136 13.76 -5.29 35.09
CA LYS A 136 14.41 -4.25 34.28
C LYS A 136 13.37 -3.73 33.30
N SER A 137 12.57 -2.81 33.80
CA SER A 137 11.79 -1.87 33.01
C SER A 137 12.77 -1.06 32.18
N ASP A 138 13.01 -1.47 30.93
CA ASP A 138 13.72 -0.67 29.95
C ASP A 138 12.79 0.47 29.51
N HIS A 139 12.71 1.50 30.36
CA HIS A 139 12.19 2.81 30.00
C HIS A 139 13.37 3.68 29.60
N GLY A 140 13.63 3.72 28.31
CA GLY A 140 14.45 4.74 27.67
C GLY A 140 14.17 4.68 26.17
N LYS A 141 13.98 5.78 25.46
CA LYS A 141 14.04 7.21 25.74
C LYS A 141 13.32 7.89 24.56
N ILE A 142 12.63 8.99 24.88
CA ILE A 142 12.50 10.26 24.12
C ILE A 142 12.24 10.14 22.63
#